data_AF-A0A9N8JB04-F1
#
_entry.id   AF-A0A9N8JB04-F1
#
_cell.length_a   1.000
_cell.length_b   1.000
_cell.length_c   1.000
_cell.angle_alpha   90.00
_cell.angle_beta   90.00
_cell.angle_gamma   90.00
#
_symmetry.space_group_name_H-M   'P 1'
#
loop_
_entity.id
_entity.type
_entity.pdbx_description
1 polymer ?
#
loop_
_entity_poly.entity_id
_entity_poly.type
_entity_poly.pdbx_seq_one_letter_code
_entity_poly.pdbx_strand_id
1 'polypeptide(L)'
;MDGVQYYSGAINLGGITVNANNFTAVYIGYFVPKISGTYQFCDLFADNRDDFYIGSTSAFPCGNPSDASTPRNAAFTLENPYGSATNGRAVCVNITMAAGYAYPLGNVYGQKGLPAENQFKVSGPGLGTNVTDLTGFISSDSCS
;
A
#
# COMPACT_ATOMS: atom_id res chain seq x y z
N MET A 1 3.52 -29.33 17.15
CA MET A 1 2.55 -28.23 17.27
C MET A 1 3.35 -27.05 17.75
N ASP A 2 3.83 -26.22 16.83
CA ASP A 2 4.61 -25.03 17.21
C ASP A 2 3.62 -24.00 17.76
N GLY A 3 3.75 -23.71 19.04
CA GLY A 3 2.88 -22.79 19.75
C GLY A 3 2.98 -21.39 19.14
N VAL A 4 1.84 -20.83 18.73
CA VAL A 4 1.78 -19.43 18.30
C VAL A 4 2.20 -18.58 19.48
N GLN A 5 3.30 -17.84 19.32
CA GLN A 5 3.77 -16.90 20.35
C GLN A 5 2.67 -15.83 20.54
N TYR A 6 2.10 -15.76 21.74
CA TYR A 6 1.14 -14.74 22.10
C TYR A 6 1.86 -13.48 22.57
N TYR A 7 1.47 -12.33 22.04
CA TYR A 7 1.97 -11.03 22.44
C TYR A 7 0.89 -10.30 23.24
N SER A 8 1.17 -10.02 24.51
CA SER A 8 0.22 -9.32 25.40
C SER A 8 0.13 -7.81 25.14
N GLY A 9 0.97 -7.28 24.23
CA GLY A 9 1.04 -5.87 23.89
C GLY A 9 0.08 -5.46 22.77
N ALA A 10 0.09 -4.16 22.48
CA ALA A 10 -0.53 -3.57 21.32
C ALA A 10 0.50 -2.69 20.59
N ILE A 11 0.30 -2.47 19.30
CA ILE A 11 1.14 -1.56 18.51
C ILE A 11 0.32 -0.36 18.07
N ASN A 12 1.00 0.75 17.77
CA ASN A 12 0.37 1.94 17.22
C ASN A 12 0.56 1.98 15.70
N LEU A 13 -0.54 2.10 14.96
CA LEU A 13 -0.55 2.25 13.51
C LEU A 13 -1.30 3.54 13.17
N GLY A 14 -0.56 4.58 12.75
CA GLY A 14 -1.16 5.86 12.38
C GLY A 14 -1.96 6.53 13.50
N GLY A 15 -1.58 6.34 14.77
CA GLY A 15 -2.30 6.84 15.93
C GLY A 15 -3.35 5.88 16.50
N ILE A 16 -3.66 4.78 15.81
CA ILE A 16 -4.64 3.77 16.25
C ILE A 16 -3.93 2.61 16.95
N THR A 17 -4.42 2.21 18.11
CA THR A 17 -3.94 1.02 18.81
C THR A 17 -4.54 -0.24 18.20
N VAL A 18 -3.70 -1.16 17.71
CA VAL A 18 -4.11 -2.45 17.13
C VAL A 18 -3.49 -3.63 17.89
N ASN A 19 -4.13 -4.79 17.79
CA ASN A 19 -3.68 -6.02 18.47
C ASN A 19 -2.33 -6.48 17.89
N ALA A 20 -1.33 -6.71 18.75
CA ALA A 20 0.00 -7.13 18.32
C ALA A 20 0.06 -8.59 17.82
N ASN A 21 -0.98 -9.39 18.05
CA ASN A 21 -1.02 -10.78 17.58
C ASN A 21 -1.45 -10.88 16.12
N ASN A 22 -2.37 -10.01 15.68
CA ASN A 22 -2.80 -9.93 14.30
C ASN A 22 -3.57 -8.64 14.03
N PHE A 23 -3.46 -8.15 12.81
CA PHE A 23 -4.32 -7.10 12.27
C PHE A 23 -4.24 -7.09 10.74
N THR A 24 -5.17 -6.37 10.13
CA THR A 24 -5.08 -5.95 8.74
C THR A 24 -5.36 -4.45 8.69
N ALA A 25 -4.51 -3.72 7.98
CA ALA A 25 -4.68 -2.32 7.69
C ALA A 25 -4.91 -2.13 6.20
N VAL A 26 -5.91 -1.31 5.86
CA VAL A 26 -6.28 -1.02 4.48
C VAL A 26 -6.19 0.48 4.29
N TYR A 27 -5.20 0.92 3.52
CA TYR A 27 -5.01 2.32 3.14
C TYR A 27 -5.61 2.53 1.76
N ILE A 28 -6.64 3.36 1.65
CA ILE A 28 -7.34 3.62 0.41
C ILE A 28 -7.36 5.12 0.14
N GLY A 29 -7.15 5.50 -1.11
CA GLY A 29 -7.30 6.87 -1.56
C GLY A 29 -6.91 6.99 -3.01
N TYR A 30 -6.39 8.16 -3.39
CA TYR A 30 -5.88 8.40 -4.73
C TYR A 30 -4.46 8.91 -4.67
N PHE A 31 -3.61 8.43 -5.58
CA PHE A 31 -2.35 9.09 -5.89
C PHE A 31 -2.59 10.15 -6.96
N VAL A 32 -2.20 11.40 -6.71
CA VAL A 32 -2.41 12.55 -7.59
C VAL A 32 -1.05 13.17 -7.96
N PRO A 33 -0.46 12.82 -9.11
CA PRO A 33 0.81 13.39 -9.56
C PRO A 33 0.66 14.88 -9.85
N LYS A 34 1.62 15.68 -9.39
CA LYS A 34 1.68 17.12 -9.71
C LYS A 34 2.37 17.40 -11.04
N ILE A 35 3.23 16.48 -11.48
CA ILE A 35 4.00 16.56 -12.71
C ILE A 35 3.84 15.23 -13.45
N SER A 36 3.54 15.29 -14.75
CA SER A 36 3.43 14.09 -15.58
C SER A 36 4.78 13.39 -15.70
N GLY A 37 4.77 12.07 -15.67
CA GLY A 37 5.97 11.27 -15.87
C GLY A 37 5.87 9.90 -15.22
N THR A 38 7.01 9.21 -15.12
CA THR A 38 7.07 7.88 -14.53
C THR A 38 7.28 7.97 -13.03
N TYR A 39 6.35 7.37 -12.29
CA TYR A 39 6.45 7.18 -10.85
C TYR A 39 6.80 5.72 -10.57
N GLN A 40 7.77 5.50 -9.69
CA GLN A 40 8.15 4.18 -9.23
C GLN A 40 7.56 3.96 -7.84
N PHE A 41 6.77 2.91 -7.69
CA PHE A 41 6.27 2.42 -6.41
C PHE A 41 7.11 1.21 -6.02
N CYS A 42 7.60 1.18 -4.79
CA CYS A 42 8.42 0.11 -4.28
C CYS A 42 7.92 -0.33 -2.91
N ASP A 43 7.63 -1.61 -2.80
CA ASP A 43 7.51 -2.29 -1.52
C ASP A 43 8.87 -2.94 -1.21
N LEU A 44 9.55 -2.43 -0.18
CA LEU A 44 10.89 -2.90 0.17
C LEU A 44 10.84 -4.13 1.09
N PHE A 45 9.83 -4.18 1.95
CA PHE A 45 9.70 -5.18 2.99
C PHE A 45 8.30 -5.10 3.62
N ALA A 46 7.71 -6.27 3.86
CA ALA A 46 6.57 -6.40 4.74
C ALA A 46 6.74 -7.64 5.63
N ASP A 47 6.45 -7.47 6.91
CA ASP A 47 6.27 -8.56 7.86
C ASP A 47 4.84 -8.44 8.41
N ASN A 48 3.85 -9.22 7.96
CA ASN A 48 4.00 -10.44 7.16
C ASN A 48 3.67 -10.28 5.67
N ARG A 49 2.82 -9.33 5.26
CA ARG A 49 2.42 -9.21 3.85
C ARG A 49 1.89 -7.84 3.54
N ASP A 50 2.28 -7.28 2.40
CA ASP A 50 1.67 -6.09 1.84
C ASP A 50 1.26 -6.36 0.39
N ASP A 51 0.03 -5.97 0.05
CA ASP A 51 -0.56 -6.09 -1.28
C ASP A 51 -0.96 -4.69 -1.76
N PHE A 52 -0.29 -4.22 -2.82
CA PHE A 52 -0.50 -2.89 -3.37
C PHE A 52 -1.27 -2.95 -4.70
N TYR A 53 -2.22 -2.03 -4.85
CA TYR A 53 -3.09 -1.89 -6.01
C TYR A 53 -3.12 -0.44 -6.45
N ILE A 54 -3.05 -0.21 -7.76
CA ILE A 54 -3.23 1.13 -8.32
C ILE A 54 -3.90 1.12 -9.69
N GLY A 55 -4.84 2.02 -9.88
CA GLY A 55 -5.69 2.13 -11.07
C GLY A 55 -7.13 1.66 -10.82
N SER A 56 -8.04 2.13 -11.68
CA SER A 56 -9.47 1.93 -11.50
C SER A 56 -9.97 0.50 -11.71
N THR A 57 -9.15 -0.35 -12.33
CA THR A 57 -9.48 -1.75 -12.63
C THR A 57 -8.87 -2.75 -11.65
N SER A 58 -7.92 -2.31 -10.82
CA SER A 58 -7.18 -3.16 -9.87
C SER A 58 -7.43 -2.75 -8.42
N ALA A 59 -7.48 -1.46 -8.12
CA ALA A 59 -7.77 -0.95 -6.78
C ALA A 59 -9.29 -0.82 -6.57
N PHE A 60 -9.89 0.21 -7.16
CA PHE A 60 -11.34 0.44 -7.10
C PHE A 60 -11.78 1.46 -8.18
N PRO A 61 -13.05 1.46 -8.61
CA PRO A 61 -13.58 2.44 -9.56
C PRO A 61 -13.43 3.87 -9.05
N CYS A 62 -13.17 4.81 -9.95
CA CYS A 62 -13.12 6.23 -9.62
C CYS A 62 -14.37 6.70 -8.86
N GLY A 63 -14.18 7.41 -7.76
CA GLY A 63 -15.24 8.06 -6.97
C GLY A 63 -15.64 7.31 -5.70
N ASN A 64 -15.66 5.98 -5.71
CA ASN A 64 -16.13 5.21 -4.55
C ASN A 64 -15.41 3.85 -4.39
N PRO A 65 -14.57 3.68 -3.34
CA PRO A 65 -13.93 2.40 -3.07
C PRO A 65 -14.87 1.29 -2.60
N SER A 66 -16.05 1.67 -2.09
CA SER A 66 -17.10 0.73 -1.67
C SER A 66 -18.09 0.40 -2.78
N ASP A 67 -17.81 0.79 -4.03
CA ASP A 67 -18.66 0.47 -5.16
C ASP A 67 -18.76 -1.05 -5.39
N ALA A 68 -19.92 -1.52 -5.83
CA ALA A 68 -20.13 -2.96 -6.08
C ALA A 68 -19.25 -3.52 -7.20
N SER A 69 -18.73 -2.65 -8.08
CA SER A 69 -17.78 -2.98 -9.14
C SER A 69 -16.32 -2.98 -8.69
N THR A 70 -16.01 -2.64 -7.42
CA THR A 70 -14.69 -2.88 -6.84
C THR A 70 -14.31 -4.35 -6.99
N PRO A 71 -13.18 -4.67 -7.65
CA PRO A 71 -12.76 -6.06 -7.87
C PRO A 71 -12.55 -6.81 -6.56
N ARG A 72 -13.11 -8.03 -6.47
CA ARG A 72 -12.92 -8.90 -5.28
C ARG A 72 -11.67 -9.79 -5.36
N ASN A 73 -11.16 -10.01 -6.57
CA ASN A 73 -10.02 -10.88 -6.88
C ASN A 73 -9.09 -10.19 -7.89
N ALA A 74 -8.81 -8.90 -7.70
CA ALA A 74 -7.85 -8.21 -8.55
C ALA A 74 -6.46 -8.82 -8.38
N ALA A 75 -5.72 -8.88 -9.49
CA ALA A 75 -4.28 -9.08 -9.43
C ALA A 75 -3.64 -7.85 -8.75
N PHE A 76 -2.78 -8.12 -7.78
CA PHE A 76 -1.97 -7.09 -7.13
C PHE A 76 -1.01 -6.46 -8.14
N THR A 77 -0.76 -5.17 -7.97
CA THR A 77 0.28 -4.45 -8.72
C THR A 77 1.66 -4.78 -8.14
N LEU A 78 1.77 -4.81 -6.81
CA LEU A 78 2.92 -5.35 -6.08
C LEU A 78 2.42 -6.26 -4.96
N GLU A 79 3.15 -7.33 -4.70
CA GLU A 79 2.95 -8.21 -3.55
C GLU A 79 4.32 -8.44 -2.90
N ASN A 80 4.39 -8.30 -1.57
CA ASN A 80 5.57 -8.64 -0.79
C ASN A 80 5.18 -9.47 0.44
N PRO A 81 5.21 -10.82 0.33
CA PRO A 81 4.96 -11.70 1.46
C PRO A 81 6.28 -12.07 2.16
N TYR A 82 6.30 -11.93 3.49
CA TYR A 82 7.33 -12.49 4.35
C TYR A 82 7.46 -14.00 4.17
N GLY A 83 8.68 -14.51 4.22
CA GLY A 83 8.98 -15.93 4.03
C GLY A 83 8.84 -16.44 2.59
N SER A 84 8.52 -15.59 1.62
CA SER A 84 8.51 -15.93 0.19
C SER A 84 9.92 -15.83 -0.45
N ALA A 85 10.05 -16.22 -1.71
CA ALA A 85 11.30 -16.05 -2.47
C ALA A 85 11.68 -14.58 -2.69
N THR A 86 10.74 -13.64 -2.52
CA THR A 86 10.97 -12.19 -2.58
C THR A 86 11.16 -11.58 -1.19
N ASN A 87 11.15 -12.38 -0.11
CA ASN A 87 11.35 -11.88 1.25
C ASN A 87 12.67 -11.11 1.38
N GLY A 88 12.59 -9.89 1.92
CA GLY A 88 13.74 -8.98 2.06
C GLY A 88 14.25 -8.38 0.74
N ARG A 89 13.52 -8.54 -0.38
CA ARG A 89 13.83 -7.89 -1.66
C ARG A 89 12.81 -6.82 -1.97
N ALA A 90 13.30 -5.69 -2.47
CA ALA A 90 12.44 -4.66 -3.02
C ALA A 90 11.70 -5.17 -4.26
N VAL A 91 10.38 -5.07 -4.24
CA VAL A 91 9.51 -5.28 -5.40
C VAL A 91 9.03 -3.91 -5.85
N CYS A 92 9.33 -3.54 -7.10
CA CYS A 92 9.04 -2.22 -7.63
C CYS A 92 8.30 -2.29 -8.97
N VAL A 93 7.43 -1.31 -9.21
CA VAL A 93 6.73 -1.09 -10.48
C VAL A 93 6.90 0.36 -10.91
N ASN A 94 7.06 0.56 -12.23
CA ASN A 94 7.08 1.88 -12.84
C ASN A 94 5.74 2.13 -13.54
N ILE A 95 5.12 3.27 -13.26
CA ILE A 95 3.82 3.64 -13.83
C ILE A 95 3.92 5.06 -14.39
N THR A 96 3.62 5.21 -15.67
CA THR A 96 3.52 6.52 -16.30
C THR A 96 2.19 7.15 -15.95
N MET A 97 2.22 8.35 -15.38
CA MET A 97 1.04 9.06 -14.90
C MET A 97 1.01 10.49 -15.46
N ALA A 98 -0.19 11.00 -15.68
CA ALA A 98 -0.45 12.35 -16.13
C ALA A 98 -0.79 13.23 -14.93
N ALA A 99 -0.20 14.43 -14.87
CA ALA A 99 -0.43 15.41 -13.82
C ALA A 99 -1.92 15.72 -13.64
N GLY A 100 -2.36 15.86 -12.40
CA GLY A 100 -3.73 16.24 -12.02
C GLY A 100 -4.76 15.12 -12.05
N TYR A 101 -4.45 13.96 -12.65
CA TYR A 101 -5.37 12.81 -12.61
C TYR A 101 -5.29 12.10 -11.27
N ALA A 102 -6.44 11.74 -10.71
CA ALA A 102 -6.50 10.90 -9.51
C ALA A 102 -6.43 9.42 -9.89
N TYR A 103 -5.42 8.72 -9.38
CA TYR A 103 -5.23 7.28 -9.60
C TYR A 103 -5.68 6.52 -8.35
N PRO A 104 -6.78 5.74 -8.40
CA PRO A 104 -7.23 4.93 -7.27
C PRO A 104 -6.08 4.07 -6.74
N LEU A 105 -5.87 4.09 -5.43
CA LEU A 105 -4.78 3.42 -4.74
C LEU A 105 -5.31 2.64 -3.54
N GLY A 106 -4.87 1.40 -3.41
CA GLY A 106 -5.11 0.55 -2.25
C GLY A 106 -3.80 -0.07 -1.77
N ASN A 107 -3.51 0.03 -0.48
CA ASN A 107 -2.43 -0.74 0.14
C ASN A 107 -2.98 -1.58 1.30
N VAL A 108 -2.82 -2.90 1.22
CA VAL A 108 -3.38 -3.86 2.17
C VAL A 108 -2.25 -4.54 2.94
N TYR A 109 -2.00 -4.07 4.15
CA TYR A 109 -0.97 -4.60 5.02
C TYR A 109 -1.58 -5.59 6.03
N GLY A 110 -1.18 -6.85 5.93
CA GLY A 110 -1.58 -7.94 6.81
C GLY A 110 -0.45 -8.37 7.74
N GLN A 111 -0.78 -8.51 9.03
CA GLN A 111 0.18 -8.93 10.03
C GLN A 111 -0.32 -10.04 10.96
N LYS A 112 0.59 -10.94 11.32
CA LYS A 112 0.46 -12.02 12.28
C LYS A 112 1.71 -12.11 13.16
N GLY A 113 1.63 -11.50 14.34
CA GLY A 113 2.66 -11.50 15.37
C GLY A 113 3.54 -10.26 15.33
N LEU A 114 4.79 -10.42 15.79
CA LEU A 114 5.81 -9.37 15.79
C LEU A 114 7.14 -9.90 15.25
N PRO A 115 7.99 -9.04 14.67
CA PRO A 115 7.82 -7.59 14.49
C PRO A 115 6.78 -7.23 13.42
N ALA A 116 6.11 -6.08 13.59
CA ALA A 116 5.18 -5.54 12.60
C ALA A 116 5.88 -4.42 11.82
N GLU A 117 6.12 -4.64 10.53
CA GLU A 117 6.85 -3.71 9.68
C GLU A 117 6.30 -3.71 8.25
N ASN A 118 6.17 -2.52 7.68
CA ASN A 118 5.89 -2.30 6.27
C ASN A 118 6.75 -1.11 5.79
N GLN A 119 7.51 -1.31 4.72
CA GLN A 119 8.38 -0.32 4.12
C GLN A 119 7.99 -0.04 2.67
N PHE A 120 7.06 0.89 2.48
CA PHE A 120 6.66 1.37 1.15
C PHE A 120 7.34 2.69 0.80
N LYS A 121 7.85 2.82 -0.44
CA LYS A 121 8.50 4.04 -0.94
C LYS A 121 8.05 4.37 -2.35
N VAL A 122 8.06 5.66 -2.66
CA VAL A 122 7.75 6.15 -4.01
C VAL A 122 8.86 7.08 -4.51
N SER A 123 9.17 6.99 -5.79
CA SER A 123 10.04 7.94 -6.50
C SER A 123 9.28 8.53 -7.68
N GLY A 124 9.52 9.81 -8.00
CA GLY A 124 8.94 10.38 -9.20
C GLY A 124 9.11 11.91 -9.31
N PRO A 125 8.67 12.48 -10.45
CA PRO A 125 8.72 13.91 -10.70
C PRO A 125 8.04 14.73 -9.60
N GLY A 126 8.73 15.73 -9.06
CA GLY A 126 8.21 16.61 -8.00
C GLY A 126 8.10 15.96 -6.62
N LEU A 127 8.28 14.65 -6.51
CA LEU A 127 8.26 13.90 -5.26
C LEU A 127 9.68 13.65 -4.71
N GLY A 128 10.64 13.39 -5.59
CA GLY A 128 12.01 13.02 -5.23
C GLY A 128 12.24 11.50 -5.37
N THR A 129 13.23 10.98 -4.64
CA THR A 129 13.64 9.57 -4.72
C THR A 129 13.41 8.87 -3.38
N ASN A 130 12.77 7.70 -3.42
CA ASN A 130 12.57 6.81 -2.28
C ASN A 130 11.95 7.52 -1.07
N VAL A 131 10.93 8.34 -1.31
CA VAL A 131 10.23 9.04 -0.23
C VAL A 131 9.15 8.16 0.40
N THR A 132 8.91 8.39 1.68
CA THR A 132 7.82 7.78 2.46
C THR A 132 6.71 8.78 2.80
N ASP A 133 7.04 10.08 2.79
CA ASP A 133 6.06 11.15 2.93
C ASP A 133 5.45 11.49 1.57
N LEU A 134 4.17 11.16 1.43
CA LEU A 134 3.39 11.41 0.22
C LEU A 134 2.44 12.62 0.39
N THR A 135 2.70 13.49 1.36
CA THR A 135 1.89 14.68 1.62
C THR A 135 1.74 15.53 0.35
N GLY A 136 0.49 15.81 0.01
CA GLY A 136 0.11 16.55 -1.20
C GLY A 136 0.16 15.74 -2.50
N PHE A 137 0.50 14.46 -2.47
CA PHE A 137 0.32 13.50 -3.58
C PHE A 137 -0.77 12.47 -3.28
N ILE A 138 -1.32 12.45 -2.06
CA ILE A 138 -2.45 11.62 -1.66
C ILE A 138 -3.69 12.49 -1.47
N SER A 139 -4.83 12.02 -2.00
CA SER A 139 -6.15 12.62 -1.83
C SER A 139 -7.15 11.58 -1.29
N SER A 140 -8.07 12.01 -0.43
CA SER A 140 -9.28 11.26 -0.06
C SER A 140 -10.41 11.43 -1.07
N ASP A 141 -10.35 12.50 -1.86
CA ASP A 141 -11.47 12.97 -2.68
C ASP A 141 -11.30 12.52 -4.14
N SER A 142 -12.45 12.32 -4.78
CA SER A 142 -12.68 11.58 -6.03
C SER A 142 -11.86 12.00 -7.25
N CYS A 143 -11.87 11.16 -8.30
CA CYS A 143 -11.38 11.50 -9.64
C CYS A 143 -12.20 12.63 -10.28
N SER A 144 -11.90 13.88 -9.96
CA SER A 144 -12.48 15.08 -10.59
C SER A 144 -11.41 16.04 -11.07
#